data_AF-A0A9P6K7R8-F1
#
_entry.id   AF-A0A9P6K7R8-F1
#
_cell.length_a   1.000
_cell.length_b   1.000
_cell.length_c   1.000
_cell.angle_alpha   90.00
_cell.angle_beta   90.00
_cell.angle_gamma   90.00
#
_symmetry.space_group_name_H-M   'P 1'
#
loop_
_entity.id
_entity.type
_entity.pdbx_description
1 polymer ?
#
loop_
_entity_poly.entity_id
_entity_poly.type
_entity_poly.pdbx_seq_one_letter_code
_entity_poly.pdbx_strand_id
1 'polypeptide(L)'
;MAELMDLSTFLSRYLGLLLVCCGFHLTYFQLFRYFAPSITKDRKRLAWVLTFTTAFFVSVTAPFYTWGGMHTIFSSPTLLDTRHPGLSGNNLNHNHINNGGHHLFSAEFNSNDAAGLGQYSQEMKRKQPTVMTMDPSLFGMQKKAEGSVAQKEDDEQQHGSKEEERIREGTHQAITEDAGDKGPQSPPLHNERDQGKRQFHLLFDLRFTPDDNEGTIALVIFFMAYLLMDIILGLLYYQEQVTLLAGWLHHTAYIGITYYAVTQGETFTYAMFFPMEVPTIVVGVGCLDKSLRRDMLYGLSFIIFRILFDISLTHEVIWNREREMTTTLKTILIFKSLMNLKFLQGWISQQKRLARRRRAEAAAKAAASMVVEASIAADTAAAGENKITSIIAPAITPCKSMNLQREENCTSIEFSSRRRVRVRSKGIKEVDLMDTQPMIAVY
;
A
#
# COMPACT_ATOMS: atom_id res chain seq x y z
N MET A 1 -0.18 -24.38 -20.58
CA MET A 1 -0.89 -23.75 -19.44
C MET A 1 -0.63 -24.62 -18.22
N ALA A 2 0.11 -24.12 -17.24
CA ALA A 2 0.20 -24.81 -15.95
C ALA A 2 -1.21 -24.82 -15.33
N GLU A 3 -1.69 -25.99 -14.90
CA GLU A 3 -2.94 -26.06 -14.15
C GLU A 3 -2.75 -25.26 -12.85
N LEU A 4 -3.58 -24.24 -12.64
CA LEU A 4 -3.63 -23.54 -11.37
C LEU A 4 -3.88 -24.58 -10.28
N MET A 5 -2.98 -24.63 -9.30
CA MET A 5 -3.18 -25.48 -8.13
C MET A 5 -4.57 -25.18 -7.57
N ASP A 6 -5.38 -26.24 -7.45
CA ASP A 6 -6.74 -26.08 -7.02
C ASP A 6 -6.77 -25.60 -5.55
N LEU A 7 -7.88 -24.95 -5.19
CA LEU A 7 -8.02 -24.39 -3.85
C LEU A 7 -7.90 -25.47 -2.76
N SER A 8 -8.31 -26.70 -3.06
CA SER A 8 -8.21 -27.82 -2.12
C SER A 8 -6.75 -28.18 -1.81
N THR A 9 -5.89 -28.27 -2.84
CA THR A 9 -4.46 -28.55 -2.66
C THR A 9 -3.78 -27.39 -1.95
N PHE A 10 -4.10 -26.14 -2.33
CA PHE A 10 -3.58 -24.96 -1.63
C PHE A 10 -3.89 -25.02 -0.14
N LEU A 11 -5.15 -25.24 0.23
CA LEU A 11 -5.57 -25.32 1.61
C LEU A 11 -4.93 -26.52 2.32
N SER A 12 -4.86 -27.70 1.69
CA SER A 12 -4.24 -28.88 2.32
C SER A 12 -2.77 -28.65 2.69
N ARG A 13 -2.04 -27.86 1.88
CA ARG A 13 -0.62 -27.57 2.09
C ARG A 13 -0.37 -26.40 3.03
N TYR A 14 -1.16 -25.33 2.91
CA TYR A 14 -0.82 -24.04 3.52
C TYR A 14 -1.83 -23.55 4.57
N LEU A 15 -2.95 -24.24 4.79
CA LEU A 15 -3.96 -23.82 5.78
C LEU A 15 -3.37 -23.72 7.19
N GLY A 16 -2.52 -24.69 7.60
CA GLY A 16 -1.88 -24.64 8.91
C GLY A 16 -1.06 -23.37 9.11
N LEU A 17 -0.19 -23.05 8.15
CA LEU A 17 0.63 -21.83 8.18
C LEU A 17 -0.23 -20.56 8.13
N LEU A 18 -1.24 -20.53 7.26
CA LEU A 18 -2.17 -19.40 7.14
C LEU A 18 -2.90 -19.13 8.46
N LEU A 19 -3.40 -20.18 9.13
CA LEU A 19 -4.07 -20.07 10.43
C LEU A 19 -3.12 -19.57 11.53
N VAL A 20 -1.88 -20.06 11.56
CA VAL A 20 -0.85 -19.56 12.49
C VAL A 20 -0.59 -18.07 12.27
N CYS A 21 -0.43 -17.63 11.01
CA CYS A 21 -0.24 -16.22 10.69
C CYS A 21 -1.48 -15.36 11.06
N CYS A 22 -2.70 -15.84 10.80
CA CYS A 22 -3.93 -15.16 11.23
C CYS A 22 -4.00 -15.05 12.76
N GLY A 23 -3.65 -16.12 13.48
CA GLY A 23 -3.59 -16.14 14.94
C GLY A 23 -2.56 -15.16 15.49
N PHE A 24 -1.40 -15.03 14.84
CA PHE A 24 -0.39 -14.02 15.17
C PHE A 24 -0.94 -12.60 15.04
N HIS A 25 -1.53 -12.26 13.89
CA HIS A 25 -2.14 -10.94 13.64
C HIS A 25 -3.26 -10.63 14.64
N LEU A 26 -4.13 -11.60 14.94
CA LEU A 26 -5.19 -11.44 15.93
C LEU A 26 -4.63 -11.22 17.33
N THR A 27 -3.65 -12.04 17.74
CA THR A 27 -3.02 -11.92 19.06
C THR A 27 -2.37 -10.56 19.21
N TYR A 28 -1.62 -10.12 18.20
CA TYR A 28 -0.99 -8.80 18.19
C TYR A 28 -2.03 -7.67 18.30
N PHE A 29 -3.11 -7.75 17.52
CA PHE A 29 -4.21 -6.79 17.61
C PHE A 29 -4.82 -6.73 19.02
N GLN A 30 -5.03 -7.88 19.66
CA GLN A 30 -5.55 -7.93 21.03
C GLN A 30 -4.56 -7.40 22.07
N LEU A 31 -3.27 -7.69 21.94
CA LEU A 31 -2.23 -7.15 22.81
C LEU A 31 -2.19 -5.62 22.73
N PHE A 32 -2.26 -5.05 21.52
CA PHE A 32 -2.34 -3.60 21.35
C PHE A 32 -3.61 -3.02 21.99
N ARG A 33 -4.74 -3.72 21.86
CA ARG A 33 -5.98 -3.29 22.50
C ARG A 33 -5.88 -3.28 24.02
N TYR A 34 -5.18 -4.26 24.57
CA TYR A 34 -4.99 -4.41 26.01
C TYR A 34 -4.03 -3.36 26.58
N PHE A 35 -2.85 -3.19 25.98
CA PHE A 35 -1.79 -2.32 26.50
C PHE A 35 -1.97 -0.83 26.15
N ALA A 36 -2.71 -0.51 25.08
CA ALA A 36 -2.93 0.88 24.64
C ALA A 36 -4.43 1.22 24.56
N PRO A 37 -5.16 1.24 25.69
CA PRO A 37 -6.61 1.52 25.70
C PRO A 37 -6.97 2.94 25.22
N SER A 38 -6.01 3.86 25.19
CA SER A 38 -6.20 5.18 24.58
C SER A 38 -6.31 5.10 23.05
N ILE A 39 -5.57 4.17 22.42
CA ILE A 39 -5.59 3.93 20.97
C ILE A 39 -6.89 3.24 20.56
N THR A 40 -7.41 2.32 21.39
CA THR A 40 -8.64 1.56 21.05
C THR A 40 -9.90 2.40 20.97
N LYS A 41 -9.93 3.53 21.69
CA LYS A 41 -11.03 4.51 21.60
C LYS A 41 -11.06 5.23 20.26
N ASP A 42 -9.90 5.32 19.59
CA ASP A 42 -9.76 5.93 18.28
C ASP A 42 -9.71 4.84 17.19
N ARG A 43 -10.88 4.52 16.61
CA ARG A 43 -11.02 3.52 15.55
C ARG A 43 -10.04 3.73 14.39
N LYS A 44 -9.64 4.97 14.11
CA LYS A 44 -8.66 5.29 13.07
C LYS A 44 -7.28 4.78 13.44
N ARG A 45 -6.80 5.10 14.63
CA ARG A 45 -5.48 4.63 15.08
C ARG A 45 -5.45 3.11 15.16
N LEU A 46 -6.56 2.51 15.62
CA LEU A 46 -6.69 1.06 15.72
C LEU A 46 -6.52 0.36 14.36
N ALA A 47 -7.13 0.89 13.28
CA ALA A 47 -6.96 0.34 11.93
C ALA A 47 -5.48 0.36 11.49
N TRP A 48 -4.76 1.43 11.82
CA TRP A 48 -3.36 1.59 11.42
C TRP A 48 -2.37 0.71 12.20
N VAL A 49 -2.73 0.20 13.38
CA VAL A 49 -1.83 -0.67 14.17
C VAL A 49 -1.46 -1.93 13.38
N LEU A 50 -2.45 -2.60 12.81
CA LEU A 50 -2.24 -3.84 12.08
C LEU A 50 -1.46 -3.58 10.78
N THR A 51 -1.91 -2.60 9.99
CA THR A 51 -1.25 -2.19 8.74
C THR A 51 0.21 -1.79 8.97
N PHE A 52 0.49 -0.93 9.96
CA PHE A 52 1.84 -0.47 10.26
C PHE A 52 2.75 -1.65 10.63
N THR A 53 2.28 -2.55 11.47
CA THR A 53 3.11 -3.65 12.00
C THR A 53 3.43 -4.67 10.91
N THR A 54 2.45 -5.05 10.11
CA THR A 54 2.69 -5.94 8.97
C THR A 54 3.62 -5.29 7.97
N ALA A 55 3.36 -4.02 7.59
CA ALA A 55 4.21 -3.29 6.66
C ALA A 55 5.66 -3.23 7.15
N PHE A 56 5.86 -2.91 8.43
CA PHE A 56 7.17 -2.90 9.06
C PHE A 56 7.84 -4.28 8.99
N PHE A 57 7.13 -5.33 9.41
CA PHE A 57 7.67 -6.69 9.40
C PHE A 57 8.08 -7.12 7.98
N VAL A 58 7.18 -7.03 7.00
CA VAL A 58 7.47 -7.50 5.64
C VAL A 58 8.54 -6.66 4.94
N SER A 59 8.56 -5.33 5.11
CA SER A 59 9.60 -4.50 4.51
C SER A 59 10.98 -4.74 5.12
N VAL A 60 11.06 -5.14 6.39
CA VAL A 60 12.33 -5.45 7.07
C VAL A 60 12.77 -6.88 6.78
N THR A 61 11.88 -7.86 6.80
CA THR A 61 12.24 -9.28 6.63
C THR A 61 12.40 -9.68 5.17
N ALA A 62 11.63 -9.11 4.23
CA ALA A 62 11.71 -9.47 2.81
C ALA A 62 13.12 -9.37 2.23
N PRO A 63 13.85 -8.26 2.46
CA PRO A 63 15.20 -8.13 1.94
C PRO A 63 16.13 -9.26 2.39
N PHE A 64 15.97 -9.86 3.57
CA PHE A 64 16.83 -10.97 3.99
C PHE A 64 16.59 -12.25 3.20
N TYR A 65 15.33 -12.52 2.83
CA TYR A 65 14.98 -13.69 2.02
C TYR A 65 15.23 -13.48 0.53
N THR A 66 15.18 -12.23 0.07
CA THR A 66 15.49 -11.89 -1.32
C THR A 66 16.93 -11.45 -1.53
N TRP A 67 17.72 -11.24 -0.46
CA TRP A 67 19.07 -10.65 -0.52
C TRP A 67 19.99 -11.44 -1.44
N GLY A 68 19.97 -12.77 -1.35
CA GLY A 68 20.78 -13.64 -2.20
C GLY A 68 20.50 -13.42 -3.69
N GLY A 69 19.23 -13.25 -4.06
CA GLY A 69 18.85 -12.89 -5.43
C GLY A 69 19.18 -11.42 -5.76
N MET A 70 18.93 -10.49 -4.84
CA MET A 70 19.24 -9.07 -5.03
C MET A 70 20.74 -8.83 -5.26
N HIS A 71 21.61 -9.52 -4.52
CA HIS A 71 23.06 -9.41 -4.70
C HIS A 71 23.49 -9.88 -6.09
N THR A 72 22.97 -11.02 -6.56
CA THR A 72 23.21 -11.52 -7.92
C THR A 72 22.70 -10.54 -8.97
N ILE A 73 21.53 -9.94 -8.73
CA ILE A 73 20.92 -8.93 -9.60
C ILE A 73 21.80 -7.67 -9.71
N PHE A 74 22.25 -7.11 -8.58
CA PHE A 74 23.05 -5.89 -8.58
C PHE A 74 24.51 -6.11 -9.00
N SER A 75 25.02 -7.33 -8.91
CA SER A 75 26.40 -7.66 -9.25
C SER A 75 26.59 -8.06 -10.72
N SER A 76 25.53 -8.10 -11.52
CA SER A 76 25.62 -8.47 -12.94
C SER A 76 26.50 -7.45 -13.69
N PRO A 77 27.64 -7.85 -14.30
CA PRO A 77 28.57 -6.94 -14.99
C PRO A 77 27.99 -6.20 -16.19
N THR A 78 26.76 -6.53 -16.60
CA THR A 78 26.09 -6.05 -17.81
C THR A 78 25.85 -4.54 -17.84
N LEU A 79 25.87 -3.84 -16.70
CA LEU A 79 25.75 -2.38 -16.69
C LEU A 79 27.04 -1.63 -17.06
N LEU A 80 28.20 -2.27 -16.99
CA LEU A 80 29.49 -1.62 -17.26
C LEU A 80 30.19 -2.12 -18.53
N ASP A 81 29.79 -3.26 -19.09
CA ASP A 81 30.36 -3.74 -20.34
C ASP A 81 29.66 -3.15 -21.57
N THR A 82 29.86 -1.85 -21.77
CA THR A 82 29.54 -1.17 -23.03
C THR A 82 30.63 -1.35 -24.09
N ARG A 83 31.60 -2.26 -23.89
CA ARG A 83 32.63 -2.50 -24.91
C ARG A 83 31.98 -3.14 -26.13
N HIS A 84 32.05 -2.40 -27.22
CA HIS A 84 31.57 -2.80 -28.54
C HIS A 84 31.98 -4.24 -28.90
N PRO A 85 31.03 -5.11 -29.29
CA PRO A 85 31.33 -6.40 -29.89
C PRO A 85 31.80 -6.13 -31.33
N GLY A 86 33.07 -5.79 -31.46
CA GLY A 86 33.64 -5.44 -32.75
C GLY A 86 35.10 -5.06 -32.54
N LEU A 87 35.92 -6.07 -32.27
CA LEU A 87 37.40 -6.14 -32.37
C LEU A 87 37.99 -6.96 -31.20
N SER A 88 37.68 -8.25 -31.15
CA SER A 88 38.64 -9.20 -30.58
C SER A 88 38.37 -10.58 -31.15
N GLY A 89 38.88 -10.79 -32.37
CA GLY A 89 39.22 -12.13 -32.79
C GLY A 89 40.39 -12.59 -31.91
N ASN A 90 40.23 -13.72 -31.24
CA ASN A 90 41.23 -14.78 -31.20
C ASN A 90 40.64 -16.04 -30.56
N ASN A 91 40.64 -17.10 -31.35
CA ASN A 91 40.44 -18.48 -30.98
C ASN A 91 41.27 -18.85 -29.75
N LEU A 92 40.64 -19.16 -28.62
CA LEU A 92 41.25 -19.99 -27.59
C LEU A 92 40.23 -21.01 -27.09
N ASN A 93 40.47 -22.24 -27.54
CA ASN A 93 39.71 -23.44 -27.31
C ASN A 93 40.13 -24.03 -25.96
N HIS A 94 39.29 -23.89 -24.93
CA HIS A 94 39.51 -24.58 -23.65
C HIS A 94 38.27 -25.36 -23.21
N ASN A 95 38.31 -26.65 -23.53
CA ASN A 95 37.51 -27.69 -22.89
C ASN A 95 37.91 -27.79 -21.41
N HIS A 96 37.01 -27.44 -20.50
CA HIS A 96 37.13 -27.81 -19.10
C HIS A 96 35.87 -28.54 -18.64
N ILE A 97 36.07 -29.83 -18.37
CA ILE A 97 35.18 -30.77 -17.70
C ILE A 97 34.89 -30.23 -16.30
N ASN A 98 33.63 -30.20 -15.87
CA ASN A 98 33.29 -29.97 -14.46
C ASN A 98 32.35 -31.06 -13.93
N ASN A 99 32.85 -31.76 -12.91
CA ASN A 99 32.21 -32.82 -12.16
C ASN A 99 31.27 -32.23 -11.09
N GLY A 100 30.22 -32.98 -10.78
CA GLY A 100 29.17 -32.61 -9.84
C GLY A 100 29.60 -32.57 -8.37
N GLY A 101 28.80 -31.88 -7.58
CA GLY A 101 28.83 -31.86 -6.12
C GLY A 101 27.46 -31.45 -5.58
N HIS A 102 26.61 -32.44 -5.30
CA HIS A 102 25.38 -32.27 -4.56
C HIS A 102 25.69 -32.11 -3.07
N HIS A 103 25.23 -31.03 -2.44
CA HIS A 103 25.17 -30.92 -0.98
C HIS A 103 23.70 -31.02 -0.52
N LEU A 104 23.42 -32.14 0.14
CA LEU A 104 22.21 -32.40 0.93
C LEU A 104 22.20 -31.52 2.19
N PHE A 105 21.08 -30.84 2.44
CA PHE A 105 20.64 -30.46 3.78
C PHE A 105 19.29 -31.12 4.04
N SER A 106 19.30 -32.24 4.77
CA SER A 106 18.12 -32.87 5.34
C SER A 106 18.09 -32.52 6.82
N ALA A 107 17.09 -31.75 7.24
CA ALA A 107 16.74 -31.60 8.65
C ALA A 107 15.48 -32.45 8.89
N GLU A 108 15.68 -33.62 9.49
CA GLU A 108 14.61 -34.41 10.10
C GLU A 108 14.03 -33.65 11.29
N PHE A 109 12.74 -33.31 11.24
CA PHE A 109 11.98 -32.98 12.44
C PHE A 109 11.19 -34.21 12.87
N ASN A 110 11.68 -34.80 13.95
CA ASN A 110 11.09 -35.91 14.68
C ASN A 110 9.88 -35.39 15.49
N SER A 111 8.68 -35.90 15.23
CA SER A 111 7.48 -35.60 16.00
C SER A 111 6.99 -36.87 16.69
N ASN A 112 7.32 -37.02 17.96
CA ASN A 112 6.57 -37.82 18.92
C ASN A 112 6.73 -37.20 20.30
N ASP A 113 5.67 -37.34 21.11
CA ASP A 113 5.52 -36.94 22.50
C ASP A 113 4.96 -35.53 22.75
N ALA A 114 3.65 -35.45 23.00
CA ALA A 114 3.14 -35.23 24.36
C ALA A 114 1.61 -35.12 24.35
N ALA A 115 0.97 -36.19 24.81
CA ALA A 115 -0.40 -36.18 25.30
C ALA A 115 -0.47 -35.54 26.69
N GLY A 116 -1.56 -34.85 26.99
CA GLY A 116 -2.03 -34.70 28.37
C GLY A 116 -2.54 -33.31 28.76
N LEU A 117 -3.68 -33.32 29.44
CA LEU A 117 -4.35 -32.21 30.17
C LEU A 117 -5.22 -31.30 29.29
N GLY A 118 -6.49 -31.06 29.57
CA GLY A 118 -7.35 -31.42 30.69
C GLY A 118 -8.68 -30.71 30.45
N GLN A 119 -9.79 -31.42 30.64
CA GLN A 119 -11.14 -30.89 30.47
C GLN A 119 -11.40 -29.75 31.45
N TYR A 120 -11.87 -28.62 30.96
CA TYR A 120 -12.60 -27.65 31.78
C TYR A 120 -13.86 -27.19 31.04
N SER A 121 -14.99 -27.67 31.54
CA SER A 121 -16.33 -27.27 31.16
C SER A 121 -16.61 -25.88 31.76
N GLN A 122 -16.97 -24.90 30.92
CA GLN A 122 -17.70 -23.73 31.38
C GLN A 122 -18.87 -23.41 30.45
N GLU A 123 -20.03 -23.61 31.04
CA GLU A 123 -21.37 -23.30 30.59
C GLU A 123 -21.57 -21.77 30.51
N MET A 124 -21.70 -21.22 29.29
CA MET A 124 -22.13 -19.84 29.10
C MET A 124 -23.52 -19.77 28.46
N LYS A 125 -24.44 -19.17 29.22
CA LYS A 125 -25.83 -18.87 28.85
C LYS A 125 -25.91 -18.09 27.54
N ARG A 126 -26.56 -18.70 26.54
CA ARG A 126 -27.06 -18.05 25.32
C ARG A 126 -28.01 -16.90 25.68
N LYS A 127 -27.67 -15.67 25.27
CA LYS A 127 -28.67 -14.63 24.98
C LYS A 127 -28.93 -14.63 23.47
N GLN A 128 -30.18 -14.80 23.08
CA GLN A 128 -30.62 -14.76 21.69
C GLN A 128 -30.43 -13.35 21.10
N PRO A 129 -30.07 -13.22 19.82
CA PRO A 129 -30.04 -11.93 19.14
C PRO A 129 -31.46 -11.49 18.77
N THR A 130 -31.80 -10.26 19.15
CA THR A 130 -32.97 -9.52 18.69
C THR A 130 -32.84 -9.24 17.19
N VAL A 131 -33.76 -9.77 16.40
CA VAL A 131 -33.90 -9.48 14.97
C VAL A 131 -34.48 -8.07 14.83
N MET A 132 -33.67 -7.11 14.38
CA MET A 132 -34.17 -5.83 13.86
C MET A 132 -34.37 -5.98 12.35
N THR A 133 -35.62 -6.09 11.94
CA THR A 133 -36.05 -5.85 10.55
C THR A 133 -35.89 -4.37 10.23
N MET A 134 -35.03 -4.03 9.26
CA MET A 134 -34.92 -2.67 8.73
C MET A 134 -35.99 -2.40 7.68
N ASP A 135 -36.62 -1.24 7.82
CA ASP A 135 -37.66 -0.66 6.96
C ASP A 135 -37.06 -0.16 5.63
N PRO A 136 -37.57 -0.61 4.46
CA PRO A 136 -37.04 -0.22 3.15
C PRO A 136 -37.48 1.19 2.66
N SER A 137 -38.12 2.02 3.49
CA SER A 137 -38.63 3.34 3.09
C SER A 137 -37.64 4.51 3.13
N LEU A 138 -36.34 4.28 3.37
CA LEU A 138 -35.34 5.34 3.60
C LEU A 138 -34.43 5.70 2.41
N PHE A 139 -34.77 5.30 1.18
CA PHE A 139 -34.11 5.76 -0.05
C PHE A 139 -35.01 6.70 -0.86
N GLY A 140 -35.18 7.92 -0.38
CA GLY A 140 -35.74 9.02 -1.14
C GLY A 140 -34.75 9.54 -2.18
N MET A 141 -34.74 8.96 -3.38
CA MET A 141 -34.16 9.60 -4.56
C MET A 141 -35.24 10.40 -5.30
N GLN A 142 -35.19 11.72 -5.10
CA GLN A 142 -36.04 12.68 -5.77
C GLN A 142 -35.60 12.81 -7.24
N LYS A 143 -36.43 12.29 -8.15
CA LYS A 143 -36.33 12.50 -9.60
C LYS A 143 -36.56 13.97 -9.93
N LYS A 144 -35.66 14.56 -10.72
CA LYS A 144 -35.90 15.81 -11.44
C LYS A 144 -35.20 15.77 -12.79
N ALA A 145 -35.95 15.49 -13.85
CA ALA A 145 -35.76 16.00 -15.20
C ALA A 145 -36.82 15.37 -16.13
N GLU A 146 -37.94 16.06 -16.30
CA GLU A 146 -38.77 15.93 -17.50
C GLU A 146 -38.36 17.05 -18.46
N GLY A 147 -38.16 16.70 -19.73
CA GLY A 147 -37.71 17.62 -20.77
C GLY A 147 -37.62 16.93 -22.13
N SER A 148 -38.80 16.61 -22.68
CA SER A 148 -39.16 16.53 -24.10
C SER A 148 -38.05 16.50 -25.16
N VAL A 149 -37.94 15.41 -25.93
CA VAL A 149 -37.58 15.46 -27.37
C VAL A 149 -38.35 14.35 -28.11
N ALA A 150 -38.81 14.73 -29.29
CA ALA A 150 -39.84 14.15 -30.12
C ALA A 150 -39.55 12.77 -30.75
N GLN A 151 -40.65 12.10 -31.07
CA GLN A 151 -40.79 11.02 -32.05
C GLN A 151 -40.09 11.35 -33.37
N LYS A 152 -39.38 10.36 -33.92
CA LYS A 152 -39.40 10.10 -35.35
C LYS A 152 -39.27 8.59 -35.57
N GLU A 153 -40.36 8.01 -36.05
CA GLU A 153 -40.40 6.73 -36.74
C GLU A 153 -39.56 6.82 -38.03
N ASP A 154 -38.91 5.73 -38.41
CA ASP A 154 -39.06 5.08 -39.72
C ASP A 154 -37.96 4.01 -39.89
N ASP A 155 -38.42 2.85 -40.36
CA ASP A 155 -37.78 1.90 -41.28
C ASP A 155 -36.32 1.44 -41.05
N GLU A 156 -36.12 0.12 -40.86
CA GLU A 156 -35.69 -0.76 -41.95
C GLU A 156 -35.36 -2.20 -41.51
N GLN A 157 -35.77 -3.12 -42.38
CA GLN A 157 -35.11 -4.39 -42.75
C GLN A 157 -35.18 -5.61 -41.82
N GLN A 158 -36.25 -6.37 -42.06
CA GLN A 158 -36.19 -7.82 -42.21
C GLN A 158 -35.21 -8.23 -43.33
N HIS A 159 -34.24 -9.08 -43.04
CA HIS A 159 -33.79 -10.09 -44.00
C HIS A 159 -33.42 -11.37 -43.28
N GLY A 160 -34.25 -12.40 -43.49
CA GLY A 160 -33.93 -13.77 -43.14
C GLY A 160 -33.12 -14.43 -44.25
N SER A 161 -32.45 -15.52 -43.88
CA SER A 161 -32.71 -16.87 -44.42
C SER A 161 -31.41 -17.69 -44.52
N LYS A 162 -31.56 -18.95 -44.09
CA LYS A 162 -30.97 -20.16 -44.66
C LYS A 162 -29.45 -20.30 -44.66
N GLU A 163 -28.98 -21.25 -43.85
CA GLU A 163 -28.12 -22.30 -44.39
C GLU A 163 -28.39 -23.60 -43.62
N GLU A 164 -28.89 -24.59 -44.36
CA GLU A 164 -29.22 -25.94 -43.92
C GLU A 164 -28.36 -26.89 -44.78
N GLU A 165 -27.94 -28.00 -44.17
CA GLU A 165 -27.70 -29.30 -44.83
C GLU A 165 -26.38 -29.47 -45.64
N ARG A 166 -25.38 -30.24 -45.15
CA ARG A 166 -25.18 -31.72 -45.14
C ARG A 166 -24.79 -32.30 -46.52
N ILE A 167 -24.12 -33.47 -46.51
CA ILE A 167 -23.61 -34.33 -47.64
C ILE A 167 -22.12 -34.04 -47.96
N ARG A 168 -21.12 -34.94 -48.02
CA ARG A 168 -20.91 -36.41 -48.15
C ARG A 168 -19.43 -36.68 -47.73
N GLU A 169 -19.05 -37.71 -46.97
CA GLU A 169 -18.69 -39.10 -47.35
C GLU A 169 -17.71 -39.30 -48.55
N GLY A 170 -16.64 -40.09 -48.31
CA GLY A 170 -15.75 -40.72 -49.32
C GLY A 170 -14.25 -40.62 -48.99
N THR A 171 -13.58 -41.55 -48.28
CA THR A 171 -13.02 -42.88 -48.68
C THR A 171 -11.72 -42.83 -49.52
N HIS A 172 -10.76 -43.72 -49.17
CA HIS A 172 -9.51 -44.19 -49.84
C HIS A 172 -8.19 -43.55 -49.38
N GLN A 173 -7.37 -44.27 -48.59
CA GLN A 173 -6.33 -45.23 -49.02
C GLN A 173 -5.21 -44.63 -49.88
N ALA A 174 -4.01 -44.53 -49.33
CA ALA A 174 -2.77 -44.92 -50.00
C ALA A 174 -1.64 -45.05 -48.97
N ILE A 175 -1.34 -46.30 -48.61
CA ILE A 175 -0.03 -46.69 -48.07
C ILE A 175 0.93 -46.64 -49.26
N THR A 176 1.96 -45.81 -49.19
CA THR A 176 3.17 -45.95 -50.00
C THR A 176 4.35 -45.95 -49.07
N GLU A 177 4.85 -47.15 -48.79
CA GLU A 177 6.21 -47.39 -48.36
C GLU A 177 7.14 -46.88 -49.46
N ASP A 178 8.00 -45.93 -49.15
CA ASP A 178 9.17 -45.62 -49.96
C ASP A 178 10.39 -45.59 -49.04
N ALA A 179 11.14 -46.70 -49.08
CA ALA A 179 12.41 -46.88 -48.41
C ALA A 179 13.50 -46.13 -49.20
N GLY A 180 13.51 -44.81 -49.04
CA GLY A 180 14.54 -43.93 -49.59
C GLY A 180 15.62 -43.62 -48.55
N ASP A 181 16.77 -44.28 -48.70
CA ASP A 181 18.07 -43.97 -48.11
C ASP A 181 18.33 -42.45 -48.05
N LYS A 182 18.26 -41.87 -46.85
CA LYS A 182 18.63 -40.47 -46.58
C LYS A 182 19.88 -40.48 -45.71
N GLY A 183 21.00 -40.17 -46.35
CA GLY A 183 22.29 -39.91 -45.71
C GLY A 183 22.22 -38.84 -44.60
N PRO A 184 23.32 -38.66 -43.85
CA PRO A 184 23.33 -37.90 -42.60
C PRO A 184 22.81 -36.48 -42.83
N GLN A 185 21.59 -36.24 -42.38
CA GLN A 185 21.00 -34.90 -42.38
C GLN A 185 21.84 -34.04 -41.46
N SER A 186 22.57 -33.10 -42.05
CA SER A 186 23.26 -32.03 -41.34
C SER A 186 22.26 -31.36 -40.38
N PRO A 187 22.63 -31.15 -39.11
CA PRO A 187 21.73 -30.61 -38.11
C PRO A 187 21.14 -29.28 -38.61
N PRO A 188 19.84 -29.04 -38.39
CA PRO A 188 19.20 -27.80 -38.83
C PRO A 188 19.98 -26.62 -38.27
N LEU A 189 20.52 -25.79 -39.17
CA LEU A 189 21.10 -24.49 -38.85
C LEU A 189 20.02 -23.67 -38.15
N HIS A 190 20.01 -23.69 -36.82
CA HIS A 190 19.18 -22.81 -36.03
C HIS A 190 19.57 -21.38 -36.41
N ASN A 191 18.60 -20.67 -37.00
CA ASN A 191 18.74 -19.30 -37.47
C ASN A 191 19.13 -18.42 -36.28
N GLU A 192 20.42 -18.14 -36.10
CA GLU A 192 21.03 -17.31 -35.04
C GLU A 192 20.62 -15.83 -35.12
N ARG A 193 19.62 -15.50 -35.95
CA ARG A 193 19.24 -14.15 -36.35
C ARG A 193 18.40 -13.41 -35.32
N ASP A 194 17.95 -14.07 -34.25
CA ASP A 194 17.14 -13.45 -33.19
C ASP A 194 17.94 -12.96 -31.97
N GLN A 195 19.27 -13.14 -31.92
CA GLN A 195 20.11 -12.69 -30.80
C GLN A 195 20.34 -11.15 -30.74
N GLY A 196 19.75 -10.37 -31.66
CA GLY A 196 20.03 -8.94 -31.79
C GLY A 196 19.13 -7.98 -31.01
N LYS A 197 18.05 -8.45 -30.36
CA LYS A 197 17.20 -7.56 -29.56
C LYS A 197 17.88 -7.24 -28.23
N ARG A 198 18.61 -6.13 -28.19
CA ARG A 198 19.13 -5.55 -26.94
C ARG A 198 17.96 -5.36 -25.96
N GLN A 199 17.90 -6.20 -24.94
CA GLN A 199 16.98 -6.03 -23.83
C GLN A 199 17.53 -4.89 -22.96
N PHE A 200 16.73 -3.83 -22.82
CA PHE A 200 17.05 -2.76 -21.90
C PHE A 200 16.69 -3.22 -20.49
N HIS A 201 17.70 -3.31 -19.62
CA HIS A 201 17.51 -3.56 -18.20
C HIS A 201 17.56 -2.23 -17.45
N LEU A 202 16.53 -1.94 -16.64
CA LEU A 202 16.42 -0.69 -15.89
C LEU A 202 17.26 -0.74 -14.61
N LEU A 203 17.08 -1.78 -13.81
CA LEU A 203 17.66 -1.89 -12.46
C LEU A 203 17.83 -3.32 -11.95
N PHE A 204 17.03 -4.27 -12.45
CA PHE A 204 17.04 -5.65 -11.96
C PHE A 204 17.24 -6.64 -13.11
N ASP A 205 17.99 -7.71 -12.92
CA ASP A 205 18.08 -8.82 -13.88
C ASP A 205 17.28 -10.00 -13.34
N LEU A 206 15.98 -10.05 -13.68
CA LEU A 206 15.08 -11.08 -13.16
C LEU A 206 15.25 -12.45 -13.84
N ARG A 207 16.15 -12.58 -14.82
CA ARG A 207 16.42 -13.85 -15.51
C ARG A 207 17.01 -14.90 -14.58
N PHE A 208 17.81 -14.46 -13.62
CA PHE A 208 18.44 -15.30 -12.60
C PHE A 208 17.75 -15.20 -11.25
N THR A 209 16.42 -14.98 -11.25
CA THR A 209 15.66 -15.05 -10.01
C THR A 209 15.77 -16.46 -9.44
N PRO A 210 16.18 -16.61 -8.16
CA PRO A 210 16.16 -17.91 -7.51
C PRO A 210 14.75 -18.48 -7.54
N ASP A 211 14.67 -19.82 -7.51
CA ASP A 211 13.41 -20.49 -7.22
C ASP A 211 12.86 -20.06 -5.86
N ASP A 212 11.55 -20.18 -5.73
CA ASP A 212 10.86 -19.95 -4.47
C ASP A 212 11.48 -20.79 -3.34
N ASN A 213 11.61 -20.18 -2.17
CA ASN A 213 12.05 -20.87 -0.96
C ASN A 213 10.98 -20.78 0.13
N GLU A 214 11.09 -21.64 1.15
CA GLU A 214 10.14 -21.67 2.26
C GLU A 214 9.97 -20.31 2.95
N GLY A 215 11.04 -19.50 2.99
CA GLY A 215 11.01 -18.15 3.55
C GLY A 215 10.14 -17.19 2.74
N THR A 216 10.28 -17.17 1.41
CA THR A 216 9.44 -16.33 0.54
C THR A 216 7.99 -16.78 0.56
N ILE A 217 7.74 -18.10 0.57
CA ILE A 217 6.39 -18.66 0.70
C ILE A 217 5.75 -18.23 2.03
N ALA A 218 6.45 -18.41 3.15
CA ALA A 218 5.97 -18.02 4.46
C ALA A 218 5.70 -16.51 4.56
N LEU A 219 6.55 -15.69 3.96
CA LEU A 219 6.39 -14.24 3.94
C LEU A 219 5.15 -13.79 3.14
N VAL A 220 4.90 -14.41 1.99
CA VAL A 220 3.72 -14.14 1.17
C VAL A 220 2.44 -14.60 1.88
N ILE A 221 2.45 -15.78 2.52
CA ILE A 221 1.32 -16.26 3.32
C ILE A 221 1.08 -15.37 4.55
N PHE A 222 2.14 -14.89 5.21
CA PHE A 222 2.03 -13.94 6.31
C PHE A 222 1.36 -12.63 5.90
N PHE A 223 1.70 -12.12 4.72
CA PHE A 223 1.05 -10.94 4.13
C PHE A 223 -0.39 -11.23 3.72
N MET A 224 -0.68 -12.38 3.12
CA MET A 224 -2.05 -12.81 2.80
C MET A 224 -2.92 -12.89 4.06
N ALA A 225 -2.40 -13.48 5.15
CA ALA A 225 -3.07 -13.54 6.43
C ALA A 225 -3.40 -12.15 6.97
N TYR A 226 -2.48 -11.19 6.83
CA TYR A 226 -2.74 -9.79 7.17
C TYR A 226 -3.93 -9.23 6.39
N LEU A 227 -3.99 -9.42 5.07
CA LEU A 227 -5.07 -8.89 4.24
C LEU A 227 -6.44 -9.46 4.65
N LEU A 228 -6.48 -10.78 4.93
CA LEU A 228 -7.69 -11.43 5.43
C LEU A 228 -8.09 -10.87 6.79
N MET A 229 -7.13 -10.75 7.72
CA MET A 229 -7.39 -10.23 9.05
C MET A 229 -7.81 -8.76 9.04
N ASP A 230 -7.24 -7.94 8.15
CA ASP A 230 -7.63 -6.53 8.04
C ASP A 230 -9.06 -6.38 7.49
N ILE A 231 -9.48 -7.23 6.55
CA ILE A 231 -10.88 -7.30 6.09
C ILE A 231 -11.80 -7.70 7.26
N ILE A 232 -11.47 -8.78 7.97
CA ILE A 232 -12.29 -9.30 9.09
C ILE A 232 -12.39 -8.25 10.21
N LEU A 233 -11.26 -7.71 10.66
CA LEU A 233 -11.21 -6.71 11.73
C LEU A 233 -11.78 -5.36 11.28
N GLY A 234 -11.63 -5.02 10.00
CA GLY A 234 -12.28 -3.89 9.36
C GLY A 234 -13.80 -4.00 9.48
N LEU A 235 -14.39 -5.15 9.14
CA LEU A 235 -15.83 -5.37 9.29
C LEU A 235 -16.29 -5.28 10.75
N LEU A 236 -15.48 -5.79 11.69
CA LEU A 236 -15.87 -5.89 13.10
C LEU A 236 -15.66 -4.61 13.91
N TYR A 237 -14.59 -3.85 13.65
CA TYR A 237 -14.12 -2.80 14.55
C TYR A 237 -14.00 -1.41 13.92
N TYR A 238 -13.73 -1.30 12.63
CA TYR A 238 -13.42 -0.02 11.98
C TYR A 238 -13.96 0.09 10.54
N GLN A 239 -15.18 -0.40 10.31
CA GLN A 239 -15.79 -0.47 8.97
C GLN A 239 -15.82 0.89 8.27
N GLU A 240 -16.09 1.97 9.01
CA GLU A 240 -16.12 3.35 8.52
C GLU A 240 -14.77 3.87 8.01
N GLN A 241 -13.66 3.22 8.38
CA GLN A 241 -12.31 3.63 7.98
C GLN A 241 -11.81 2.90 6.73
N VAL A 242 -12.47 1.81 6.33
CA VAL A 242 -12.07 1.01 5.17
C VAL A 242 -12.81 1.52 3.94
N THR A 243 -12.10 2.26 3.07
CA THR A 243 -12.69 2.75 1.83
C THR A 243 -12.85 1.62 0.81
N LEU A 244 -13.83 1.74 -0.09
CA LEU A 244 -14.09 0.74 -1.13
C LEU A 244 -12.86 0.44 -1.98
N LEU A 245 -12.20 1.48 -2.47
CA LEU A 245 -11.07 1.33 -3.40
C LEU A 245 -9.77 0.96 -2.66
N ALA A 246 -9.39 1.71 -1.62
CA ALA A 246 -8.09 1.53 -0.98
C ALA A 246 -8.08 0.41 0.07
N GLY A 247 -9.24 0.01 0.59
CA GLY A 247 -9.38 -1.07 1.55
C GLY A 247 -9.96 -2.33 0.92
N TRP A 248 -11.26 -2.36 0.68
CA TRP A 248 -11.98 -3.60 0.30
C TRP A 248 -11.48 -4.20 -1.03
N LEU A 249 -11.53 -3.43 -2.11
CA LEU A 249 -11.13 -3.89 -3.44
C LEU A 249 -9.63 -4.20 -3.46
N HIS A 250 -8.83 -3.31 -2.88
CA HIS A 250 -7.38 -3.46 -2.78
C HIS A 250 -7.00 -4.77 -2.06
N HIS A 251 -7.46 -4.96 -0.81
CA HIS A 251 -7.09 -6.15 -0.03
C HIS A 251 -7.60 -7.44 -0.68
N THR A 252 -8.81 -7.44 -1.24
CA THR A 252 -9.34 -8.60 -1.97
C THR A 252 -8.50 -8.94 -3.20
N ALA A 253 -8.11 -7.93 -3.99
CA ALA A 253 -7.25 -8.14 -5.16
C ALA A 253 -5.89 -8.71 -4.74
N TYR A 254 -5.28 -8.18 -3.67
CA TYR A 254 -3.99 -8.68 -3.19
C TYR A 254 -4.07 -10.09 -2.57
N ILE A 255 -5.20 -10.50 -2.00
CA ILE A 255 -5.42 -11.91 -1.62
C ILE A 255 -5.37 -12.79 -2.88
N GLY A 256 -6.02 -12.38 -3.96
CA GLY A 256 -5.95 -13.10 -5.24
C GLY A 256 -4.53 -13.17 -5.82
N ILE A 257 -3.78 -12.06 -5.77
CA ILE A 257 -2.40 -12.00 -6.28
C ILE A 257 -1.47 -12.87 -5.44
N THR A 258 -1.57 -12.82 -4.11
CA THR A 258 -0.75 -13.63 -3.22
C THR A 258 -1.08 -15.12 -3.38
N TYR A 259 -2.35 -15.47 -3.57
CA TYR A 259 -2.78 -16.83 -3.88
C TYR A 259 -2.17 -17.31 -5.19
N TYR A 260 -2.27 -16.49 -6.25
CA TYR A 260 -1.62 -16.76 -7.52
C TYR A 260 -0.10 -16.94 -7.35
N ALA A 261 0.55 -16.05 -6.60
CA ALA A 261 1.99 -16.10 -6.41
C ALA A 261 2.44 -17.40 -5.76
N VAL A 262 1.74 -17.86 -4.71
CA VAL A 262 2.05 -19.14 -4.05
C VAL A 262 1.76 -20.34 -4.96
N THR A 263 0.64 -20.32 -5.69
CA THR A 263 0.24 -21.46 -6.54
C THR A 263 1.09 -21.63 -7.80
N GLN A 264 1.72 -20.56 -8.27
CA GLN A 264 2.56 -20.58 -9.48
C GLN A 264 4.07 -20.65 -9.19
N GLY A 265 4.46 -20.71 -7.92
CA GLY A 265 5.88 -20.65 -7.55
C GLY A 265 6.50 -19.31 -7.97
N GLU A 266 5.82 -18.22 -7.59
CA GLU A 266 6.16 -16.83 -7.89
C GLU A 266 6.30 -15.98 -6.62
N THR A 267 6.49 -16.62 -5.46
CA THR A 267 6.59 -15.96 -4.16
C THR A 267 7.86 -15.15 -4.02
N PHE A 268 8.97 -15.56 -4.65
CA PHE A 268 10.20 -14.77 -4.68
C PHE A 268 9.98 -13.43 -5.41
N THR A 269 9.40 -13.48 -6.61
CA THR A 269 9.10 -12.26 -7.38
C THR A 269 8.10 -11.37 -6.66
N TYR A 270 7.08 -11.96 -6.03
CA TYR A 270 6.16 -11.18 -5.20
C TYR A 270 6.87 -10.55 -3.98
N ALA A 271 7.75 -11.29 -3.30
CA ALA A 271 8.46 -10.79 -2.13
C ALA A 271 9.37 -9.60 -2.44
N MET A 272 9.90 -9.51 -3.65
CA MET A 272 10.65 -8.35 -4.14
C MET A 272 9.83 -7.05 -4.12
N PHE A 273 8.49 -7.13 -4.10
CA PHE A 273 7.62 -5.96 -4.02
C PHE A 273 7.40 -5.45 -2.57
N PHE A 274 7.77 -6.19 -1.51
CA PHE A 274 7.54 -5.75 -0.12
C PHE A 274 8.23 -4.46 0.33
N PRO A 275 9.38 -4.02 -0.24
CA PRO A 275 9.90 -2.67 0.00
C PRO A 275 8.92 -1.55 -0.37
N MET A 276 7.92 -1.82 -1.21
CA MET A 276 6.85 -0.85 -1.49
C MET A 276 5.96 -0.53 -0.30
N GLU A 277 6.03 -1.29 0.79
CA GLU A 277 5.28 -0.99 2.01
C GLU A 277 5.95 0.07 2.89
N VAL A 278 7.19 0.51 2.56
CA VAL A 278 7.90 1.58 3.29
C VAL A 278 7.08 2.88 3.42
N PRO A 279 6.42 3.41 2.36
CA PRO A 279 5.56 4.59 2.49
C PRO A 279 4.36 4.35 3.43
N THR A 280 3.85 3.11 3.46
CA THR A 280 2.78 2.68 4.38
C THR A 280 3.26 2.75 5.84
N ILE A 281 4.50 2.34 6.11
CA ILE A 281 5.14 2.50 7.43
C ILE A 281 5.17 3.98 7.82
N VAL A 282 5.65 4.85 6.92
CA VAL A 282 5.79 6.30 7.19
C VAL A 282 4.43 6.95 7.52
N VAL A 283 3.39 6.64 6.75
CA VAL A 283 2.04 7.18 7.03
C VAL A 283 1.43 6.54 8.28
N GLY A 284 1.66 5.25 8.50
CA GLY A 284 1.19 4.53 9.68
C GLY A 284 1.72 5.14 10.98
N VAL A 285 3.02 5.48 11.03
CA VAL A 285 3.61 6.19 12.18
C VAL A 285 2.90 7.53 12.43
N GLY A 286 2.65 8.31 11.37
CA GLY A 286 1.94 9.59 11.48
C GLY A 286 0.47 9.47 11.89
N CYS A 287 -0.16 8.33 11.63
CA CYS A 287 -1.51 8.00 12.06
C CYS A 287 -1.55 7.55 13.53
N LEU A 288 -0.55 6.80 13.99
CA LEU A 288 -0.43 6.37 15.38
C LEU A 288 -0.06 7.55 16.30
N ASP A 289 0.86 8.40 15.86
CA ASP A 289 1.24 9.64 16.54
C ASP A 289 1.32 10.83 15.57
N LYS A 290 0.42 11.81 15.79
CA LYS A 290 0.36 13.04 15.01
C LYS A 290 1.65 13.86 15.10
N SER A 291 2.41 13.76 16.19
CA SER A 291 3.68 14.48 16.38
C SER A 291 4.78 13.98 15.44
N LEU A 292 4.71 12.69 15.08
CA LEU A 292 5.65 12.02 14.17
C LEU A 292 5.24 12.13 12.70
N ARG A 293 4.08 12.74 12.40
CA ARG A 293 3.59 12.88 11.04
C ARG A 293 4.47 13.80 10.20
N ARG A 294 5.11 13.24 9.16
CA ARG A 294 5.95 13.98 8.20
C ARG A 294 5.45 13.77 6.77
N ASP A 295 4.56 14.65 6.29
CA ASP A 295 3.94 14.53 4.96
C ASP A 295 4.97 14.51 3.80
N MET A 296 6.11 15.19 3.95
CA MET A 296 7.19 15.20 2.96
C MET A 296 7.97 13.88 2.91
N LEU A 297 8.20 13.25 4.08
CA LEU A 297 8.86 11.95 4.15
C LEU A 297 7.96 10.87 3.51
N TYR A 298 6.65 10.95 3.74
CA TYR A 298 5.68 10.10 3.05
C TYR A 298 5.73 10.32 1.54
N GLY A 299 5.68 11.56 1.06
CA GLY A 299 5.74 11.85 -0.38
C GLY A 299 7.02 11.34 -1.05
N LEU A 300 8.18 11.57 -0.41
CA LEU A 300 9.47 11.13 -0.93
C LEU A 300 9.56 9.61 -0.98
N SER A 301 9.23 8.92 0.12
CA SER A 301 9.21 7.46 0.15
C SER A 301 8.22 6.89 -0.87
N PHE A 302 7.04 7.48 -1.02
CA PHE A 302 6.05 7.06 -2.03
C PHE A 302 6.62 7.14 -3.45
N ILE A 303 7.27 8.24 -3.81
CA ILE A 303 7.87 8.37 -5.15
C ILE A 303 8.96 7.31 -5.35
N ILE A 304 9.86 7.14 -4.40
CA ILE A 304 10.97 6.18 -4.52
C ILE A 304 10.44 4.74 -4.64
N PHE A 305 9.62 4.31 -3.69
CA PHE A 305 9.24 2.90 -3.57
C PHE A 305 7.97 2.54 -4.36
N ARG A 306 6.95 3.39 -4.38
CA ARG A 306 5.67 3.07 -5.07
C ARG A 306 5.65 3.49 -6.53
N ILE A 307 6.55 4.37 -6.97
CA ILE A 307 6.63 4.80 -8.38
C ILE A 307 7.89 4.26 -9.03
N LEU A 308 9.08 4.72 -8.61
CA LEU A 308 10.32 4.40 -9.32
C LEU A 308 10.65 2.90 -9.21
N PHE A 309 10.65 2.37 -7.99
CA PHE A 309 10.91 0.95 -7.75
C PHE A 309 9.82 0.06 -8.36
N ASP A 310 8.55 0.42 -8.21
CA ASP A 310 7.43 -0.32 -8.80
C ASP A 310 7.48 -0.40 -10.33
N ILE A 311 7.68 0.74 -11.01
CA ILE A 311 7.78 0.79 -12.48
C ILE A 311 8.98 -0.02 -12.95
N SER A 312 10.13 0.10 -12.27
CA SER A 312 11.34 -0.63 -12.62
C SER A 312 11.13 -2.13 -12.49
N LEU A 313 10.60 -2.59 -11.35
CA LEU A 313 10.36 -4.02 -11.12
C LEU A 313 9.27 -4.56 -12.05
N THR A 314 8.18 -3.82 -12.25
CA THR A 314 7.11 -4.19 -13.18
C THR A 314 7.60 -4.27 -14.62
N HIS A 315 8.48 -3.36 -15.06
CA HIS A 315 9.10 -3.41 -16.38
C HIS A 315 9.91 -4.70 -16.56
N GLU A 316 10.79 -5.02 -15.59
CA GLU A 316 11.61 -6.23 -15.65
C GLU A 316 10.75 -7.50 -15.69
N VAL A 317 9.68 -7.55 -14.87
CA VAL A 317 8.74 -8.67 -14.84
C VAL A 317 8.00 -8.84 -16.17
N ILE A 318 7.59 -7.75 -16.82
CA ILE A 318 6.77 -7.79 -18.05
C ILE A 318 7.62 -8.12 -19.28
N TRP A 319 8.80 -7.51 -19.38
CA TRP A 319 9.57 -7.43 -20.63
C TRP A 319 10.80 -8.33 -20.66
N ASN A 320 11.48 -8.50 -19.53
CA ASN A 320 12.78 -9.16 -19.47
C ASN A 320 12.73 -10.56 -18.84
N ARG A 321 11.58 -10.95 -18.29
CA ARG A 321 11.39 -12.28 -17.72
C ARG A 321 11.01 -13.29 -18.80
N GLU A 322 11.85 -14.29 -18.99
CA GLU A 322 11.66 -15.36 -19.98
C GLU A 322 10.51 -16.31 -19.63
N ARG A 323 10.24 -16.50 -18.32
CA ARG A 323 9.15 -17.35 -17.85
C ARG A 323 7.82 -16.79 -18.36
N GLU A 324 7.03 -17.64 -19.02
CA GLU A 324 5.68 -17.29 -19.49
C GLU A 324 4.79 -16.90 -18.32
N MET A 325 4.80 -15.61 -17.98
CA MET A 325 3.84 -15.07 -17.05
C MET A 325 2.49 -14.95 -17.72
N THR A 326 1.45 -15.38 -17.03
CA THR A 326 0.07 -15.24 -17.52
C THR A 326 -0.21 -13.77 -17.83
N THR A 327 -0.90 -13.53 -18.95
CA THR A 327 -1.37 -12.20 -19.35
C THR A 327 -2.10 -11.52 -18.18
N THR A 328 -2.85 -12.29 -17.40
CA THR A 328 -3.55 -11.84 -16.18
C THR A 328 -2.63 -11.15 -15.18
N LEU A 329 -1.50 -11.76 -14.81
CA LEU A 329 -0.59 -11.16 -13.82
C LEU A 329 0.06 -9.89 -14.37
N LYS A 330 0.44 -9.87 -15.66
CA LYS A 330 0.95 -8.66 -16.32
C LYS A 330 -0.06 -7.52 -16.25
N THR A 331 -1.33 -7.80 -16.56
CA THR A 331 -2.42 -6.82 -16.47
C THR A 331 -2.61 -6.31 -15.04
N ILE A 332 -2.54 -7.19 -14.05
CA ILE A 332 -2.68 -6.80 -12.63
C ILE A 332 -1.54 -5.88 -12.19
N LEU A 333 -0.29 -6.18 -12.55
CA LEU A 333 0.86 -5.33 -12.21
C LEU A 333 0.78 -3.95 -12.87
N ILE A 334 0.31 -3.87 -14.11
CA ILE A 334 0.05 -2.61 -14.80
C ILE A 334 -1.04 -1.83 -14.06
N PHE A 335 -2.18 -2.46 -13.75
CA PHE A 335 -3.29 -1.81 -13.06
C PHE A 335 -2.88 -1.29 -11.67
N LYS A 336 -2.11 -2.09 -10.93
CA LYS A 336 -1.49 -1.69 -9.66
C LYS A 336 -0.61 -0.45 -9.83
N SER A 337 0.24 -0.41 -10.85
CA SER A 337 1.11 0.74 -11.13
C SER A 337 0.29 2.01 -11.42
N LEU A 338 -0.79 1.88 -12.20
CA LEU A 338 -1.72 2.99 -12.48
C LEU A 338 -2.42 3.50 -11.21
N MET A 339 -2.81 2.59 -10.31
CA MET A 339 -3.39 2.96 -9.01
C MET A 339 -2.39 3.75 -8.16
N ASN A 340 -1.10 3.37 -8.15
CA ASN A 340 -0.06 4.14 -7.46
C ASN A 340 0.10 5.56 -8.03
N LEU A 341 0.00 5.73 -9.35
CA LEU A 341 0.00 7.06 -9.98
C LEU A 341 -1.21 7.91 -9.55
N LYS A 342 -2.40 7.30 -9.46
CA LYS A 342 -3.61 7.98 -8.95
C LYS A 342 -3.42 8.45 -7.50
N PHE A 343 -2.82 7.61 -6.65
CA PHE A 343 -2.53 7.97 -5.26
C PHE A 343 -1.51 9.11 -5.15
N LEU A 344 -0.47 9.11 -5.99
CA LEU A 344 0.48 10.23 -6.08
C LEU A 344 -0.23 11.53 -6.49
N GLN A 345 -1.11 11.48 -7.50
CA GLN A 345 -1.89 12.64 -7.93
C GLN A 345 -2.77 13.18 -6.78
N GLY A 346 -3.40 12.29 -6.02
CA GLY A 346 -4.17 12.64 -4.83
C GLY A 346 -3.32 13.37 -3.79
N TRP A 347 -2.12 12.85 -3.50
CA TRP A 347 -1.17 13.47 -2.58
C TRP A 347 -0.69 14.85 -3.07
N ILE A 348 -0.31 15.00 -4.35
CA ILE A 348 0.10 16.29 -4.92
C ILE A 348 -1.03 17.32 -4.79
N SER A 349 -2.26 16.91 -5.07
CA SER A 349 -3.45 17.76 -4.97
C SER A 349 -3.68 18.22 -3.53
N GLN A 350 -3.48 17.33 -2.55
CA GLN A 350 -3.53 17.67 -1.13
C GLN A 350 -2.43 18.67 -0.75
N GLN A 351 -1.17 18.48 -1.19
CA GLN A 351 -0.08 19.42 -0.91
C GLN A 351 -0.36 20.81 -1.47
N LYS A 352 -0.88 20.89 -2.70
CA LYS A 352 -1.32 22.17 -3.30
C LYS A 352 -2.39 22.85 -2.45
N ARG A 353 -3.38 22.10 -1.95
CA ARG A 353 -4.44 22.63 -1.06
C ARG A 353 -3.86 23.16 0.25
N LEU A 354 -2.97 22.41 0.90
CA LEU A 354 -2.32 22.83 2.14
C LEU A 354 -1.45 24.08 1.95
N ALA A 355 -0.71 24.17 0.84
CA ALA A 355 0.07 25.36 0.50
C ALA A 355 -0.81 26.60 0.33
N ARG A 356 -1.97 26.47 -0.35
CA ARG A 356 -2.96 27.56 -0.47
C ARG A 356 -3.50 27.99 0.89
N ARG A 357 -3.85 27.04 1.76
CA ARG A 357 -4.33 27.34 3.12
C ARG A 357 -3.28 28.09 3.95
N ARG A 358 -2.02 27.65 3.93
CA ARG A 358 -0.91 28.34 4.64
C ARG A 358 -0.69 29.76 4.12
N ARG A 359 -0.78 29.98 2.80
CA ARG A 359 -0.68 31.33 2.21
C ARG A 359 -1.84 32.22 2.64
N ALA A 360 -3.06 31.70 2.65
CA ALA A 360 -4.24 32.44 3.11
C ALA A 360 -4.15 32.78 4.61
N GLU A 361 -3.71 31.85 5.45
CA GLU A 361 -3.50 32.09 6.88
C GLU A 361 -2.38 33.10 7.14
N ALA A 362 -1.29 33.05 6.38
CA ALA A 362 -0.20 34.04 6.47
C ALA A 362 -0.68 35.44 6.02
N ALA A 363 -1.44 35.53 4.93
CA ALA A 363 -2.02 36.79 4.46
C ALA A 363 -3.03 37.37 5.47
N ALA A 364 -3.87 36.53 6.09
CA ALA A 364 -4.80 36.95 7.12
C ALA A 364 -4.09 37.47 8.38
N LYS A 365 -3.01 36.79 8.81
CA LYS A 365 -2.18 37.27 9.93
C LYS A 365 -1.47 38.59 9.61
N ALA A 366 -0.96 38.75 8.39
CA ALA A 366 -0.35 40.00 7.95
C ALA A 366 -1.37 41.15 7.95
N ALA A 367 -2.56 40.92 7.39
CA ALA A 367 -3.64 41.91 7.39
C ALA A 367 -4.08 42.28 8.82
N ALA A 368 -4.18 41.31 9.73
CA ALA A 368 -4.50 41.56 11.13
C ALA A 368 -3.41 42.41 11.84
N SER A 369 -2.13 42.14 11.58
CA SER A 369 -1.02 42.95 12.11
C SER A 369 -1.10 44.40 11.63
N MET A 370 -1.38 44.60 10.33
CA MET A 370 -1.53 45.95 9.76
C MET A 370 -2.69 46.74 10.37
N VAL A 371 -3.82 46.09 10.68
CA VAL A 371 -4.96 46.74 11.35
C VAL A 371 -4.59 47.15 12.78
N VAL A 372 -3.87 46.30 13.52
CA VAL A 372 -3.40 46.63 14.88
C VAL A 372 -2.41 47.79 14.85
N GLU A 373 -1.44 47.77 13.95
CA GLU A 373 -0.46 48.85 13.77
C GLU A 373 -1.15 50.17 13.37
N ALA A 374 -2.13 50.13 12.47
CA ALA A 374 -2.90 51.31 12.08
C ALA A 374 -3.73 51.88 13.25
N SER A 375 -4.31 51.01 14.10
CA SER A 375 -5.03 51.45 15.31
C SER A 375 -4.11 52.15 16.29
N ILE A 376 -2.92 51.59 16.56
CA ILE A 376 -1.93 52.18 17.46
C ILE A 376 -1.45 53.54 16.91
N ALA A 377 -1.20 53.62 15.60
CA ALA A 377 -0.81 54.87 14.95
C ALA A 377 -1.92 55.95 15.07
N ALA A 378 -3.18 55.56 14.89
CA ALA A 378 -4.32 56.47 15.03
C ALA A 378 -4.49 56.96 16.48
N ASP A 379 -4.36 56.08 17.48
CA ASP A 379 -4.44 56.45 18.90
C ASP A 379 -3.28 57.38 19.30
N THR A 380 -2.07 57.13 18.77
CA THR A 380 -0.89 57.98 18.99
C THR A 380 -1.07 59.35 18.35
N ALA A 381 -1.64 59.42 17.15
CA ALA A 381 -1.94 60.69 16.48
C ALA A 381 -3.03 61.49 17.23
N ALA A 382 -4.06 60.82 17.73
CA ALA A 382 -5.13 61.44 18.53
C ALA A 382 -4.64 61.98 19.88
N ALA A 383 -3.62 61.35 20.48
CA ALA A 383 -3.00 61.83 21.71
C ALA A 383 -2.12 63.09 21.53
N GLY A 384 -1.82 63.47 20.28
CA GLY A 384 -0.83 64.49 19.91
C GLY A 384 -1.22 65.97 20.11
N GLU A 385 -2.40 66.31 20.63
CA GLU A 385 -2.79 67.72 20.88
C GLU A 385 -2.99 68.10 22.34
N ASN A 386 -2.86 67.15 23.29
CA ASN A 386 -2.81 67.50 24.70
C ASN A 386 -1.37 67.90 25.06
N LYS A 387 -1.09 69.17 24.77
CA LYS A 387 0.04 69.98 25.25
C LYS A 387 0.55 69.46 26.60
N ILE A 388 1.75 68.89 26.57
CA ILE A 388 2.53 68.49 27.75
C ILE A 388 2.77 69.77 28.59
N THR A 389 1.86 70.08 29.50
CA THR A 389 2.16 70.91 30.66
C THR A 389 3.04 70.07 31.58
N SER A 390 4.36 70.20 31.39
CA SER A 390 5.42 70.05 32.41
C SER A 390 4.98 69.30 33.68
N ILE A 391 4.88 67.97 33.62
CA ILE A 391 4.74 67.17 34.83
C ILE A 391 6.14 67.01 35.40
N ILE A 392 6.36 67.70 36.51
CA ILE A 392 7.55 67.61 37.36
C ILE A 392 7.77 66.14 37.72
N ALA A 393 8.97 65.63 37.43
CA ALA A 393 9.37 64.26 37.70
C ALA A 393 9.25 63.95 39.20
N PRO A 394 8.42 62.97 39.62
CA PRO A 394 8.46 62.48 40.99
C PRO A 394 9.80 61.74 41.20
N ALA A 395 10.50 62.14 42.26
CA ALA A 395 11.80 61.60 42.65
C ALA A 395 11.77 60.07 42.74
N ILE A 396 12.64 59.43 41.98
CA ILE A 396 12.86 57.98 42.00
C ILE A 396 13.61 57.66 43.31
N THR A 397 12.87 57.21 44.32
CA THR A 397 13.48 56.51 45.47
C THR A 397 13.93 55.10 45.03
N PRO A 398 15.19 54.70 45.31
CA PRO A 398 15.70 53.39 44.93
C PRO A 398 15.04 52.31 45.78
N CYS A 399 14.13 51.53 45.18
CA CYS A 399 13.51 50.41 45.86
C CYS A 399 14.44 49.19 45.83
N LYS A 400 14.68 48.70 47.04
CA LYS A 400 15.60 47.65 47.46
C LYS A 400 15.38 46.34 46.69
N SER A 401 16.47 45.71 46.25
CA SER A 401 16.48 44.37 45.65
C SER A 401 15.84 43.35 46.61
N MET A 402 14.64 42.87 46.28
CA MET A 402 14.08 41.67 46.90
C MET A 402 14.62 40.44 46.18
N ASN A 403 15.45 39.69 46.91
CA ASN A 403 15.82 38.31 46.60
C ASN A 403 14.55 37.46 46.45
N LEU A 404 14.33 36.92 45.26
CA LEU A 404 13.37 35.86 45.01
C LEU A 404 14.01 34.54 45.45
N GLN A 405 13.78 34.16 46.70
CA GLN A 405 13.94 32.77 47.14
C GLN A 405 12.89 31.92 46.43
N ARG A 406 13.39 30.93 45.70
CA ARG A 406 12.62 29.84 45.09
C ARG A 406 12.27 28.86 46.20
N GLU A 407 11.10 29.03 46.82
CA GLU A 407 10.49 27.98 47.64
C GLU A 407 9.77 26.97 46.74
N GLU A 408 10.28 25.75 46.73
CA GLU A 408 9.56 24.57 46.26
C GLU A 408 8.55 24.20 47.35
N ASN A 409 7.27 24.53 47.14
CA ASN A 409 6.20 23.96 47.94
C ASN A 409 5.14 23.33 47.04
N CYS A 410 5.05 22.01 47.21
CA CYS A 410 4.09 21.11 46.61
C CYS A 410 2.74 21.30 47.30
N THR A 411 1.79 21.94 46.62
CA THR A 411 0.37 21.89 47.00
C THR A 411 -0.44 21.54 45.77
N SER A 412 -1.11 20.39 45.85
CA SER A 412 -2.15 19.93 44.96
C SER A 412 -3.27 20.97 44.86
N ILE A 413 -3.35 21.67 43.73
CA ILE A 413 -4.47 22.54 43.39
C ILE A 413 -5.38 21.80 42.42
N GLU A 414 -6.57 21.50 42.92
CA GLU A 414 -7.73 21.03 42.19
C GLU A 414 -8.16 22.10 41.17
N PHE A 415 -8.08 21.78 39.88
CA PHE A 415 -8.47 22.70 38.79
C PHE A 415 -10.00 22.72 38.64
N SER A 416 -10.67 23.46 39.51
CA SER A 416 -12.07 23.86 39.36
C SER A 416 -12.16 25.27 38.77
N SER A 417 -12.97 25.41 37.71
CA SER A 417 -13.50 26.66 37.16
C SER A 417 -12.51 27.60 36.43
N ARG A 418 -12.28 27.32 35.13
CA ARG A 418 -11.92 28.36 34.15
C ARG A 418 -13.06 29.36 34.04
N ARG A 419 -12.97 30.47 34.78
CA ARG A 419 -13.84 31.64 34.61
C ARG A 419 -13.46 32.33 33.30
N ARG A 420 -14.19 31.96 32.23
CA ARG A 420 -14.07 32.56 30.89
C ARG A 420 -14.62 33.99 30.96
N VAL A 421 -13.74 35.00 30.91
CA VAL A 421 -14.17 36.39 30.74
C VAL A 421 -14.74 36.53 29.33
N ARG A 422 -16.06 36.61 29.25
CA ARG A 422 -16.84 36.71 28.01
C ARG A 422 -16.91 38.18 27.63
N VAL A 423 -15.96 38.66 26.83
CA VAL A 423 -16.11 39.97 26.17
C VAL A 423 -17.16 39.80 25.08
N ARG A 424 -18.39 40.21 25.37
CA ARG A 424 -19.54 40.11 24.45
C ARG A 424 -19.45 41.23 23.43
N SER A 425 -18.61 41.04 22.40
CA SER A 425 -18.69 41.82 21.16
C SER A 425 -20.00 41.48 20.45
N LYS A 426 -20.97 42.41 20.45
CA LYS A 426 -22.18 42.30 19.64
C LYS A 426 -21.77 42.51 18.18
N GLY A 427 -21.73 41.44 17.38
CA GLY A 427 -21.75 41.58 15.91
C GLY A 427 -20.91 40.60 15.09
N ILE A 428 -20.02 39.81 15.69
CA ILE A 428 -19.19 38.88 14.93
C ILE A 428 -19.69 37.45 15.19
N LYS A 429 -20.26 36.83 14.16
CA LYS A 429 -20.52 35.38 14.15
C LYS A 429 -19.17 34.68 14.32
N GLU A 430 -18.94 34.16 15.51
CA GLU A 430 -17.86 33.23 15.80
C GLU A 430 -18.13 31.98 14.96
N VAL A 431 -17.46 31.88 13.81
CA VAL A 431 -17.40 30.63 13.06
C VAL A 431 -16.52 29.72 13.92
N ASP A 432 -17.15 28.82 14.66
CA ASP A 432 -16.48 27.71 15.31
C ASP A 432 -15.75 26.94 14.20
N LEU A 433 -14.46 27.25 14.02
CA LEU A 433 -13.57 26.59 13.08
C LEU A 433 -13.21 25.23 13.69
N MET A 434 -14.21 24.36 13.78
CA MET A 434 -13.99 22.94 14.01
C MET A 434 -12.98 22.48 12.96
N ASP A 435 -11.87 21.95 13.46
CA ASP A 435 -10.70 21.52 12.71
C ASP A 435 -11.03 20.21 11.98
N THR A 436 -12.05 20.24 11.11
CA THR A 436 -12.32 19.18 10.14
C THR A 436 -11.26 19.31 9.05
N GLN A 437 -10.05 18.81 9.33
CA GLN A 437 -9.16 18.46 8.24
C GLN A 437 -9.92 17.47 7.34
N PRO A 438 -10.08 17.74 6.04
CA PRO A 438 -10.41 16.68 5.10
C PRO A 438 -9.24 15.72 5.14
N MET A 439 -9.41 14.64 5.91
CA MET A 439 -8.48 13.53 5.90
C MET A 439 -8.37 13.03 4.47
N ILE A 440 -7.25 12.35 4.23
CA ILE A 440 -6.91 11.62 3.04
C ILE A 440 -8.02 10.57 2.78
N ALA A 441 -9.17 11.01 2.28
CA ALA A 441 -10.03 10.19 1.45
C ALA A 441 -9.20 9.99 0.19
N VAL A 442 -8.42 8.92 0.17
CA VAL A 442 -7.93 8.36 -1.08
C VAL A 442 -9.19 7.94 -1.82
N TYR A 443 -9.66 8.82 -2.72
CA TYR A 443 -10.81 8.62 -3.59
C TYR A 443 -10.54 7.59 -4.68
#